data_AF-X0W4A5-F1
#
_entry.id   AF-X0W4A5-F1
#
_cell.length_a   1.000
_cell.length_b   1.000
_cell.length_c   1.000
_cell.angle_alpha   90.00
_cell.angle_beta   90.00
_cell.angle_gamma   90.00
#
_symmetry.space_group_name_H-M   'P 1'
#
loop_
_entity.id
_entity.type
_entity.pdbx_description
1 polymer ?
#
loop_
_entity_poly.entity_id
_entity_poly.type
_entity_poly.pdbx_seq_one_letter_code
_entity_poly.pdbx_strand_id
1 'polypeptide(L)' 'MIKESLAQKIDELFKKWDKPDSPGCTLAIIKDGKNIYKKSYGMADLEHDIPISSESIFSVGSVTKQF' A
#
# COMPACT_ATOMS: atom_id res chain seq x y z
N MET A 1 -13.52 8.68 6.24
CA MET A 1 -13.22 7.24 6.37
C MET A 1 -13.99 6.50 5.28
N ILE A 2 -13.36 5.56 4.59
CA ILE A 2 -13.98 4.80 3.50
C ILE A 2 -15.05 3.82 4.04
N LYS A 3 -16.04 3.46 3.22
CA LYS A 3 -17.02 2.42 3.59
C LYS A 3 -16.30 1.07 3.71
N GLU A 4 -16.66 0.28 4.73
CA GLU A 4 -16.07 -1.03 5.00
C GLU A 4 -16.20 -2.00 3.82
N SER A 5 -17.35 -2.02 3.14
CA SER A 5 -17.57 -2.84 1.95
C SER A 5 -16.66 -2.46 0.77
N LEU A 6 -16.18 -1.20 0.71
CA LEU A 6 -15.22 -0.77 -0.30
C LEU A 6 -13.79 -1.10 0.13
N ALA A 7 -13.47 -0.98 1.42
CA ALA A 7 -12.19 -1.44 1.96
C ALA A 7 -11.97 -2.94 1.70
N GLN A 8 -13.01 -3.77 1.89
CA GLN A 8 -12.98 -5.20 1.58
C GLN A 8 -12.69 -5.47 0.11
N LYS A 9 -13.31 -4.73 -0.81
CA LYS A 9 -13.03 -4.86 -2.25
C LYS A 9 -11.60 -4.47 -2.61
N ILE A 10 -11.05 -3.45 -1.95
CA ILE A 10 -9.65 -3.07 -2.12
C ILE A 10 -8.75 -4.19 -1.60
N ASP A 11 -9.04 -4.72 -0.42
CA ASP A 11 -8.29 -5.84 0.15
C ASP A 11 -8.33 -7.10 -0.73
N GLU A 12 -9.48 -7.42 -1.32
CA GLU A 12 -9.62 -8.50 -2.30
C GLU A 12 -8.76 -8.27 -3.55
N LEU A 13 -8.70 -7.02 -4.06
CA LEU A 13 -7.89 -6.67 -5.22
C LEU A 13 -6.38 -6.84 -4.93
N PHE A 14 -5.95 -6.46 -3.73
CA PHE A 14 -4.53 -6.52 -3.34
C PHE A 14 -4.11 -7.86 -2.71
N LYS A 15 -5.06 -8.78 -2.46
CA LYS A 15 -4.82 -10.11 -1.87
C LYS A 15 -3.71 -10.91 -2.56
N LYS A 16 -3.51 -10.72 -3.86
CA LYS A 16 -2.44 -11.37 -4.62
C LYS A 16 -1.04 -11.03 -4.08
N TRP A 17 -0.83 -9.83 -3.58
CA TRP A 17 0.44 -9.33 -3.05
C TRP A 17 0.50 -9.35 -1.52
N ASP A 18 -0.63 -9.51 -0.85
CA ASP A 18 -0.70 -9.59 0.61
C ASP A 18 -0.33 -10.98 1.14
N LYS A 19 0.92 -11.38 0.90
CA LYS A 19 1.46 -12.68 1.30
C LYS A 19 2.97 -12.61 1.52
N PRO A 20 3.54 -13.51 2.35
CA PRO A 20 4.95 -13.41 2.78
C PRO A 20 5.98 -13.58 1.66
N ASP A 21 5.62 -14.28 0.59
CA ASP A 21 6.48 -14.55 -0.56
C ASP A 21 6.27 -13.52 -1.71
N SER A 22 5.68 -12.36 -1.43
CA SER A 22 5.39 -11.35 -2.44
C SER A 22 5.96 -9.97 -2.07
N PRO A 23 6.59 -9.27 -3.02
CA PRO A 23 6.99 -7.89 -2.80
C PRO A 23 5.75 -7.03 -2.56
N GLY A 24 5.91 -6.02 -1.72
CA GLY A 24 4.80 -5.25 -1.20
C GLY A 24 4.56 -3.90 -1.88
N CYS A 25 3.46 -3.28 -1.48
CA CYS A 25 3.11 -1.91 -1.85
C CYS A 25 2.35 -1.21 -0.72
N THR A 26 2.37 0.12 -0.74
CA THR A 26 1.56 0.98 0.14
C THR A 26 0.55 1.75 -0.71
N LEU A 27 -0.71 1.72 -0.30
CA LEU A 27 -1.83 2.42 -0.94
C LEU A 27 -2.41 3.47 0.01
N ALA A 28 -2.63 4.68 -0.50
CA ALA A 28 -3.39 5.73 0.16
C ALA A 28 -4.46 6.30 -0.78
N ILE A 29 -5.65 6.58 -0.24
CA ILE A 29 -6.73 7.27 -0.96
C ILE A 29 -7.05 8.56 -0.23
N ILE A 30 -6.93 9.68 -0.94
CA ILE A 30 -7.22 11.02 -0.44
C ILE A 30 -8.46 11.54 -1.16
N LYS A 31 -9.45 11.99 -0.39
CA LYS A 31 -10.67 12.61 -0.90
C LYS A 31 -10.99 13.85 -0.07
N ASP A 32 -11.25 14.97 -0.73
CA ASP A 32 -11.57 16.25 -0.09
C ASP A 32 -10.50 16.67 0.94
N GLY A 33 -9.22 16.49 0.57
CA GLY A 33 -8.07 16.80 1.43
C GLY A 33 -7.86 15.85 2.63
N LYS A 34 -8.71 14.82 2.78
CA LYS A 34 -8.64 13.86 3.89
C LYS A 34 -8.15 12.51 3.40
N ASN A 35 -7.21 11.93 4.13
CA ASN A 35 -6.88 10.52 3.95
C ASN A 35 -8.08 9.67 4.44
N ILE A 36 -8.70 8.94 3.52
CA ILE A 36 -9.87 8.10 3.82
C ILE A 36 -9.54 6.61 3.88
N TYR A 37 -8.33 6.24 3.47
CA TYR A 37 -7.81 4.88 3.42
C TYR A 37 -6.28 4.90 3.31
N LYS A 38 -5.60 4.14 4.15
CA LYS A 38 -4.15 3.90 4.09
C LYS A 38 -3.89 2.46 4.50
N LYS A 39 -3.27 1.66 3.63
CA LYS A 39 -2.91 0.27 3.94
C LYS A 39 -1.68 -0.15 3.14
N SER A 40 -0.98 -1.15 3.66
CA SER A 40 0.22 -1.71 3.05
C SER A 40 0.03 -3.23 2.94
N TYR A 41 0.59 -3.85 1.90
CA TYR A 41 0.40 -5.25 1.56
C TYR A 41 1.74 -5.88 1.17
N GLY A 42 2.03 -7.10 1.61
CA GLY A 42 3.25 -7.84 1.25
C GLY A 42 4.51 -7.39 1.99
N MET A 43 5.69 -7.67 1.41
CA MET A 43 6.98 -7.49 2.06
C MET A 43 7.80 -6.32 1.47
N ALA A 44 8.48 -5.57 2.34
CA ALA A 44 9.50 -4.60 1.95
C ALA A 44 10.82 -5.29 1.60
N ASP A 45 11.13 -6.39 2.29
CA ASP A 45 12.31 -7.22 2.05
C ASP A 45 11.92 -8.70 2.19
N LEU A 46 12.10 -9.47 1.12
CA LEU A 46 11.74 -10.89 1.07
C LEU A 46 12.79 -11.80 1.71
N GLU A 47 14.07 -11.40 1.69
CA GLU A 47 15.15 -12.21 2.23
C GLU A 47 15.18 -12.15 3.76
N HIS A 48 14.74 -11.02 4.30
CA HIS A 48 14.74 -10.74 5.74
C HIS A 48 13.34 -10.79 6.37
N ASP A 49 12.32 -11.23 5.63
CA ASP A 49 10.92 -11.30 6.08
C ASP A 49 10.39 -9.97 6.68
N ILE A 50 10.78 -8.83 6.08
CA ILE A 50 10.40 -7.51 6.60
C ILE A 50 9.08 -7.08 5.93
N PRO A 51 7.97 -6.95 6.69
CA PRO A 51 6.71 -6.49 6.13
C PRO A 51 6.77 -5.03 5.71
N ILE A 52 6.06 -4.70 4.64
CA ILE A 52 5.94 -3.32 4.22
C ILE A 52 5.02 -2.55 5.16
N SER A 53 5.37 -1.30 5.44
CA SER A 53 4.57 -0.43 6.29
C SER A 53 4.25 0.88 5.59
N SER A 54 3.35 1.63 6.22
CA SER A 54 2.91 2.92 5.72
C SER A 54 3.97 4.04 5.88
N GLU A 55 5.11 3.69 6.49
CA GLU A 55 6.29 4.52 6.75
C GLU A 55 7.50 4.07 5.92
N SER A 56 7.41 2.94 5.21
CA SER A 56 8.46 2.48 4.29
C SER A 56 8.78 3.56 3.25
N ILE A 57 10.08 3.78 3.02
CA ILE A 57 10.57 4.79 2.07
C ILE A 57 10.74 4.13 0.69
N PHE A 58 10.23 4.78 -0.35
CA PHE A 58 10.32 4.31 -1.73
C PHE A 58 11.12 5.28 -2.59
N SER A 59 11.95 4.74 -3.49
CA SER A 59 12.45 5.52 -4.62
C SER A 59 11.32 5.67 -5.64
N VAL A 60 10.73 6.87 -5.73
CA VAL A 60 9.50 7.11 -6.51
C VAL A 60 9.74 7.29 -8.02
N GLY A 61 10.99 7.24 -8.48
CA GLY A 61 11.33 7.28 -9.91
C GLY A 61 10.76 8.50 -10.63
N SER A 62 10.12 8.30 -11.79
CA SER A 62 9.57 9.39 -12.61
C SER A 62 8.49 10.23 -11.94
N VAL A 63 7.92 9.81 -10.80
CA VAL A 63 6.98 10.63 -10.02
C VAL A 63 7.66 11.92 -9.52
N THR A 64 8.99 11.93 -9.38
CA THR A 64 9.74 13.14 -9.04
C THR A 64 9.51 14.29 -10.01
N LYS A 65 9.16 14.03 -11.28
CA LYS A 65 8.98 15.08 -12.31
C LYS A 65 7.86 16.09 -12.01
N GLN A 66 6.91 15.74 -11.14
CA GLN A 66 5.84 16.65 -10.75
C GLN A 66 6.28 17.70 -9.72
N PHE A 67 7.44 17.51 -9.09
CA PHE A 67 7.98 18.33 -8.01
C PHE A 67 9.29 18.99 -8.45
#